data_AF-A0A5K7ZBR9-F1
#
_entry.id   AF-A0A5K7ZBR9-F1
#
_cell.length_a   1.000
_cell.length_b   1.000
_cell.length_c   1.000
_cell.angle_alpha   90.00
_cell.angle_beta   90.00
_cell.angle_gamma   90.00
#
_symmetry.space_group_name_H-M   'P 1'
#
loop_
_entity.id
_entity.type
_entity.pdbx_description
1 polymer ?
#
loop_
_entity_poly.entity_id
_entity_poly.type
_entity_poly.pdbx_seq_one_letter_code
_entity_poly.pdbx_strand_id
1 'polypeptide(L)'
;MSVKADEFTDTIEIYKKSQVVAPFFTSAYGYAVFPTIGKGGFVVGGAFGKGHVYQGGKVTGEASLIKVSVGFQAGGQAFSEMIFFEDKRAYEEFISGEFEFDAAASAVAITAGVQAKAGSEGASASATAGPATGKQAKADYYKGMVVFTHAKGGLMYEASVGGQKFSFKSKE
;
A
#
# COMPACT_ATOMS: atom_id res chain seq x y z
N MET A 1 -12.26 -12.92 18.62
CA MET A 1 -11.62 -11.69 18.11
C MET A 1 -12.34 -11.28 16.83
N SER A 2 -12.45 -9.98 16.58
CA SER A 2 -13.26 -9.45 15.48
C SER A 2 -12.47 -9.53 14.18
N VAL A 3 -13.00 -10.21 13.17
CA VAL A 3 -12.37 -10.50 11.86
C VAL A 3 -11.63 -9.31 11.24
N LYS A 4 -12.11 -8.07 11.46
CA LYS A 4 -11.43 -6.86 10.99
C LYS A 4 -10.10 -6.59 11.65
N ALA A 5 -9.99 -6.76 12.97
CA ALA A 5 -8.73 -6.53 13.69
C ALA A 5 -7.63 -7.50 13.22
N ASP A 6 -8.04 -8.69 12.81
CA ASP A 6 -7.17 -9.72 12.29
C ASP A 6 -6.60 -9.29 10.92
N GLU A 7 -7.41 -8.76 10.01
CA GLU A 7 -6.96 -8.29 8.68
C GLU A 7 -5.89 -7.17 8.73
N PHE A 8 -6.02 -6.22 9.67
CA PHE A 8 -5.02 -5.15 9.84
C PHE A 8 -3.69 -5.70 10.34
N THR A 9 -3.75 -6.60 11.31
CA THR A 9 -2.56 -7.21 11.92
C THR A 9 -1.84 -8.08 10.89
N ASP A 10 -2.57 -8.93 10.17
CA ASP A 10 -2.03 -9.78 9.11
C ASP A 10 -1.35 -8.96 8.02
N THR A 11 -1.98 -7.85 7.61
CA THR A 11 -1.39 -6.95 6.62
C THR A 11 -0.09 -6.35 7.15
N ILE A 12 -0.08 -5.80 8.35
CA ILE A 12 1.14 -5.24 8.96
C ILE A 12 2.26 -6.30 9.00
N GLU A 13 1.95 -7.55 9.36
CA GLU A 13 2.93 -8.64 9.38
C GLU A 13 3.52 -8.96 8.01
N ILE A 14 2.70 -8.93 6.94
CA ILE A 14 3.18 -9.11 5.57
C ILE A 14 4.21 -8.03 5.21
N TYR A 15 3.93 -6.77 5.51
CA TYR A 15 4.86 -5.67 5.22
C TYR A 15 6.12 -5.72 6.10
N LYS A 16 6.00 -6.15 7.37
CA LYS A 16 7.17 -6.35 8.25
C LYS A 16 8.14 -7.44 7.74
N LYS A 17 7.66 -8.42 6.97
CA LYS A 17 8.53 -9.44 6.34
C LYS A 17 9.36 -8.89 5.19
N SER A 18 9.00 -7.74 4.61
CA SER A 18 9.78 -7.10 3.56
C SER A 18 11.00 -6.38 4.14
N GLN A 19 12.20 -6.77 3.72
CA GLN A 19 13.44 -6.11 4.13
C GLN A 19 13.50 -4.62 3.72
N VAL A 20 12.73 -4.23 2.71
CA VAL A 20 12.63 -2.83 2.26
C VAL A 20 11.71 -2.04 3.19
N VAL A 21 10.62 -2.64 3.69
CA VAL A 21 9.60 -1.90 4.46
C VAL A 21 9.81 -1.99 5.97
N ALA A 22 10.37 -3.10 6.46
CA ALA A 22 10.63 -3.30 7.89
C ALA A 22 11.31 -2.10 8.59
N PRO A 23 12.31 -1.43 8.00
CA PRO A 23 12.95 -0.26 8.63
C PRO A 23 11.97 0.89 8.92
N PHE A 24 10.97 1.12 8.06
CA PHE A 24 10.03 2.23 8.18
C PHE A 24 9.11 2.11 9.39
N PHE A 25 8.84 0.91 9.89
CA PHE A 25 8.09 0.71 11.12
C PHE A 25 8.81 1.25 12.37
N THR A 26 10.12 1.44 12.29
CA THR A 26 10.94 1.94 13.40
C THR A 26 11.32 3.41 13.26
N SER A 27 11.47 3.90 12.02
CA SER A 27 11.91 5.28 11.76
C SER A 27 10.75 6.27 11.55
N ALA A 28 9.59 5.80 11.10
CA ALA A 28 8.45 6.67 10.82
C ALA A 28 7.79 7.19 12.10
N TYR A 29 7.24 8.40 12.04
CA TYR A 29 6.43 8.98 13.11
C TYR A 29 5.11 8.22 13.33
N GLY A 30 4.53 7.71 12.25
CA GLY A 30 3.31 6.91 12.24
C GLY A 30 3.11 6.24 10.88
N TYR A 31 2.04 5.47 10.75
CA TYR A 31 1.67 4.85 9.48
C TYR A 31 0.16 4.63 9.35
N ALA A 32 -0.33 4.60 8.11
CA ALA A 32 -1.66 4.12 7.77
C ALA A 32 -1.55 2.77 7.06
N VAL A 33 -2.48 1.86 7.35
CA VAL A 33 -2.58 0.57 6.67
C VAL A 33 -3.99 0.37 6.14
N PHE A 34 -4.08 0.02 4.86
CA PHE A 34 -5.30 -0.31 4.14
C PHE A 34 -5.22 -1.79 3.72
N PRO A 35 -5.82 -2.71 4.50
CA PRO A 35 -5.69 -4.15 4.26
C PRO A 35 -6.20 -4.59 2.90
N THR A 36 -7.25 -3.92 2.41
CA THR A 36 -7.89 -4.25 1.14
C THR A 36 -8.40 -2.97 0.50
N ILE A 37 -7.82 -2.65 -0.65
CA ILE A 37 -8.28 -1.65 -1.60
C ILE A 37 -8.78 -2.39 -2.83
N GLY A 38 -10.08 -2.28 -3.09
CA GLY A 38 -10.71 -2.83 -4.27
C GLY A 38 -10.68 -1.81 -5.40
N LYS A 39 -10.16 -2.20 -6.56
CA LYS A 39 -10.23 -1.45 -7.80
C LYS A 39 -11.21 -2.11 -8.77
N GLY A 40 -12.02 -1.30 -9.43
CA GLY A 40 -12.93 -1.77 -10.48
C GLY A 40 -13.35 -0.65 -11.43
N GLY A 41 -13.77 -1.02 -12.64
CA GLY A 41 -14.26 -0.11 -13.67
C GLY A 41 -13.96 -0.61 -15.08
N PHE A 42 -14.59 0.01 -16.09
CA PHE A 42 -14.39 -0.34 -17.51
C PHE A 42 -13.70 0.79 -18.29
N VAL A 43 -14.25 2.01 -18.25
CA VAL A 43 -13.68 3.23 -18.87
C VAL A 43 -13.19 4.22 -17.81
N VAL A 44 -14.00 4.44 -16.77
CA VAL A 44 -13.63 5.20 -15.57
C VAL A 44 -13.59 4.19 -14.43
N GLY A 45 -12.43 4.08 -13.78
CA GLY A 45 -12.20 3.16 -12.68
C GLY A 45 -12.07 3.89 -11.36
N GLY A 46 -12.60 3.28 -10.31
CA GLY A 46 -12.42 3.75 -8.93
C GLY A 46 -11.65 2.72 -8.12
N ALA A 47 -10.86 3.19 -7.16
CA ALA A 47 -10.38 2.36 -6.07
C ALA A 47 -10.95 2.87 -4.75
N PHE A 48 -11.39 1.94 -3.90
CA PHE A 48 -11.88 2.25 -2.56
C PHE A 48 -11.28 1.30 -1.54
N GLY A 49 -10.88 1.83 -0.39
CA GLY A 49 -10.38 1.03 0.72
C GLY A 49 -10.62 1.70 2.06
N LYS A 50 -10.67 0.88 3.12
CA LYS A 50 -10.71 1.34 4.51
C LYS A 50 -9.41 0.96 5.20
N GLY A 51 -8.95 1.83 6.07
CA GLY A 51 -7.67 1.74 6.73
C GLY A 51 -7.73 2.16 8.19
N HIS A 52 -6.67 1.84 8.91
CA HIS A 52 -6.40 2.34 10.25
C HIS A 52 -5.12 3.15 10.24
N VAL A 53 -5.10 4.22 11.03
CA VAL A 53 -3.93 5.06 11.26
C VAL A 53 -3.35 4.73 12.63
N TYR A 54 -2.02 4.64 12.67
CA TYR A 54 -1.26 4.28 13.86
C TYR A 54 -0.21 5.33 14.17
N GLN A 55 -0.04 5.60 15.46
CA GLN A 55 1.06 6.40 16.01
C GLN A 55 1.59 5.70 17.25
N GLY A 56 2.92 5.46 17.32
CA GLY A 56 3.52 4.76 18.45
C GLY A 56 2.92 3.37 18.71
N GLY A 57 2.49 2.67 17.65
CA GLY A 57 1.86 1.34 17.73
C GLY A 57 0.38 1.34 18.19
N LYS A 58 -0.22 2.49 18.47
CA LYS A 58 -1.63 2.62 18.86
C LYS A 58 -2.48 3.13 17.70
N VAL A 59 -3.68 2.59 17.55
CA VAL A 59 -4.66 3.09 16.56
C VAL A 59 -5.16 4.46 17.01
N THR A 60 -5.01 5.46 16.15
CA THR A 60 -5.46 6.85 16.38
C THR A 60 -6.74 7.19 15.63
N GLY A 61 -7.11 6.42 14.61
CA GLY A 61 -8.35 6.61 13.87
C GLY A 61 -8.51 5.69 12.67
N GLU A 62 -9.63 5.84 11.99
CA GLU A 62 -9.94 5.17 10.72
C GLU A 62 -9.67 6.12 9.56
N ALA A 63 -9.12 5.60 8.47
CA ALA A 63 -8.96 6.32 7.21
C ALA A 63 -9.77 5.62 6.11
N SER A 64 -10.28 6.38 5.16
CA SER A 64 -10.87 5.86 3.92
C SER A 64 -10.13 6.45 2.73
N LEU A 65 -9.87 5.63 1.73
CA LEU A 65 -9.21 6.00 0.48
C LEU A 65 -10.22 5.93 -0.66
N ILE A 66 -10.25 6.98 -1.49
CA ILE A 66 -10.94 7.01 -2.78
C ILE A 66 -9.92 7.45 -3.84
N LYS A 67 -9.69 6.62 -4.84
CA LYS A 67 -8.88 6.97 -6.02
C LYS A 67 -9.77 6.96 -7.25
N VAL A 68 -9.68 8.01 -8.06
CA VAL A 68 -10.30 8.05 -9.39
C VAL A 68 -9.20 7.81 -10.42
N SER A 69 -9.47 6.96 -11.40
CA SER A 69 -8.54 6.64 -12.47
C SER A 69 -9.23 6.66 -13.82
N VAL A 70 -8.55 7.22 -14.81
CA VAL A 70 -8.95 7.22 -16.22
C VAL A 70 -7.97 6.30 -16.96
N GLY A 71 -8.44 5.17 -17.48
CA GLY A 71 -7.57 4.16 -18.10
C GLY A 71 -7.89 2.72 -17.69
N PHE A 72 -7.71 1.81 -18.65
CA PHE A 72 -8.27 0.47 -18.77
C PHE A 72 -7.85 -0.54 -17.68
N GLN A 73 -8.80 -1.30 -17.15
CA GLN A 73 -8.85 -2.76 -17.31
C GLN A 73 -10.19 -3.31 -16.80
N ALA A 74 -10.93 -3.99 -17.66
CA ALA A 74 -12.02 -4.86 -17.23
C ALA A 74 -11.45 -5.94 -16.29
N GLY A 75 -11.67 -5.80 -15.00
CA GLY A 75 -11.18 -6.73 -13.98
C GLY A 75 -11.22 -6.13 -12.59
N GLY A 76 -11.64 -6.93 -11.61
CA GLY A 76 -11.49 -6.59 -10.21
C GLY A 76 -10.06 -6.85 -9.77
N GLN A 77 -9.38 -5.84 -9.22
CA GLN A 77 -8.07 -6.00 -8.59
C GLN A 77 -8.21 -5.67 -7.10
N ALA A 78 -7.53 -6.44 -6.26
CA ALA A 78 -7.44 -6.15 -4.84
C ALA A 78 -5.96 -6.10 -4.43
N PHE A 79 -5.60 -5.04 -3.73
CA PHE A 79 -4.27 -4.88 -3.15
C PHE A 79 -4.38 -4.32 -1.73
N SER A 80 -3.30 -4.40 -0.99
CA SER A 80 -3.14 -3.66 0.26
C SER A 80 -2.17 -2.51 0.05
N GLU A 81 -2.30 -1.46 0.85
CA GLU A 81 -1.43 -0.28 0.82
C GLU A 81 -1.00 0.08 2.24
N MET A 82 0.25 0.48 2.39
CA MET A 82 0.80 1.06 3.62
C MET A 82 1.46 2.40 3.31
N ILE A 83 1.12 3.40 4.12
CA ILE A 83 1.68 4.75 4.03
C ILE A 83 2.44 5.01 5.31
N PHE A 84 3.72 5.35 5.23
CA PHE A 84 4.51 5.78 6.37
C PHE A 84 4.70 7.29 6.34
N PHE A 85 4.62 7.92 7.51
CA PHE A 85 4.80 9.36 7.70
C PHE A 85 6.18 9.60 8.31
N GLU A 86 7.03 10.35 7.62
CA GLU A 86 8.40 10.66 8.05
C GLU A 86 8.41 11.43 9.36
N ASP A 87 7.57 12.46 9.44
CA ASP A 87 7.55 13.43 10.53
C ASP A 87 6.11 13.73 11.00
N LYS A 88 6.03 14.51 12.08
CA LYS A 88 4.76 14.94 12.66
C LYS A 88 3.91 15.76 11.68
N ARG A 89 4.53 16.58 10.84
CA ARG A 89 3.84 17.45 9.88
C ARG A 89 3.10 16.58 8.85
N ALA A 90 3.78 15.61 8.24
CA ALA A 90 3.17 14.69 7.27
C ALA A 90 2.03 13.87 7.89
N TYR A 91 2.20 13.44 9.15
CA TYR A 91 1.14 12.75 9.88
C TYR A 91 -0.07 13.66 10.12
N GLU A 92 0.14 14.87 10.61
CA GLU A 92 -0.94 15.84 10.89
C GLU A 92 -1.66 16.29 9.62
N GLU A 93 -0.93 16.49 8.51
CA GLU A 93 -1.49 16.77 7.18
C GLU A 93 -2.40 15.63 6.71
N PHE A 94 -2.01 14.37 6.92
CA PHE A 94 -2.82 13.22 6.54
C PHE A 94 -4.12 13.10 7.37
N ILE A 95 -4.06 13.40 8.68
CA ILE A 95 -5.21 13.27 9.58
C ILE A 95 -6.07 14.54 9.68
N SER A 96 -5.81 15.58 8.89
CA SER A 96 -6.51 16.88 8.98
C SER A 96 -7.97 16.87 8.50
N GLY A 97 -8.55 15.71 8.20
CA GLY A 97 -9.92 15.55 7.73
C GLY A 97 -9.96 15.01 6.31
N GLU A 98 -9.81 15.88 5.32
CA GLU A 98 -9.66 15.48 3.91
C GLU A 98 -8.26 15.84 3.41
N PHE A 99 -7.58 14.87 2.80
CA PHE A 99 -6.23 15.02 2.27
C PHE A 99 -6.13 14.44 0.86
N GLU A 100 -5.51 15.15 -0.07
CA GLU A 100 -5.27 14.66 -1.43
C GLU A 100 -3.77 14.46 -1.67
N PHE A 101 -3.42 13.25 -2.10
CA PHE A 101 -2.05 12.85 -2.37
C PHE A 101 -1.89 12.37 -3.80
N ASP A 102 -1.02 13.04 -4.54
CA ASP A 102 -0.63 12.62 -5.89
C ASP A 102 0.60 11.69 -5.80
N ALA A 103 0.36 10.50 -5.26
CA ALA A 103 1.40 9.54 -4.85
C ALA A 103 1.98 8.69 -5.98
N ALA A 104 1.54 8.88 -7.23
CA ALA A 104 1.85 7.98 -8.34
C ALA A 104 3.37 7.78 -8.55
N ALA A 105 4.21 8.66 -7.99
CA ALA A 105 5.66 8.63 -8.08
C ALA A 105 6.41 7.84 -6.98
N SER A 106 5.76 7.43 -5.87
CA SER A 106 6.47 6.86 -4.70
C SER A 106 6.05 5.44 -4.32
N ALA A 107 5.15 4.80 -5.07
CA ALA A 107 4.70 3.45 -4.77
C ALA A 107 5.81 2.43 -5.03
N VAL A 108 6.29 1.76 -3.98
CA VAL A 108 7.20 0.62 -4.12
C VAL A 108 6.37 -0.66 -4.01
N ALA A 109 6.26 -1.37 -5.13
CA ALA A 109 5.60 -2.67 -5.18
C ALA A 109 6.43 -3.71 -4.43
N ILE A 110 5.84 -4.29 -3.37
CA ILE A 110 6.43 -5.43 -2.69
C ILE A 110 5.91 -6.68 -3.36
N THR A 111 6.75 -7.33 -4.16
CA THR A 111 6.52 -8.74 -4.48
C THR A 111 6.93 -9.56 -3.26
N ALA A 112 5.98 -10.26 -2.63
CA ALA A 112 6.34 -11.35 -1.75
C ALA A 112 7.11 -12.39 -2.58
N GLY A 113 8.42 -12.47 -2.34
CA GLY A 113 9.30 -13.39 -3.04
C GLY A 113 8.74 -14.81 -2.95
N VAL A 114 8.37 -15.37 -4.10
CA VAL A 114 8.42 -16.82 -4.30
C VAL A 114 9.90 -17.19 -4.35
N GLN A 115 10.54 -17.23 -3.17
CA GLN A 115 11.64 -18.15 -2.95
C GLN A 115 11.05 -19.48 -2.51
N ALA A 116 10.11 -20.03 -3.29
CA ALA A 116 9.97 -21.46 -3.36
C ALA A 116 11.04 -21.92 -4.35
N LYS A 117 11.91 -22.82 -3.89
CA LYS A 117 12.94 -23.46 -4.71
C LYS A 117 12.39 -23.78 -6.10
N ALA A 118 13.18 -23.47 -7.12
CA ALA A 118 13.05 -24.08 -8.43
C ALA A 118 13.01 -25.61 -8.26
N GLY A 119 11.80 -26.17 -8.30
CA GLY A 119 11.53 -27.58 -8.52
C GLY A 119 10.87 -27.67 -9.89
N SER A 120 11.65 -28.15 -10.85
CA SER A 120 11.31 -28.56 -12.22
C SER A 120 9.82 -28.63 -12.59
N GLU A 121 9.39 -27.83 -13.57
CA GLU A 121 8.81 -28.29 -14.86
C GLU A 121 8.24 -27.10 -15.65
N GLY A 122 8.40 -27.17 -16.97
CA GLY A 122 8.32 -26.02 -17.88
C GLY A 122 6.91 -25.52 -18.19
N ALA A 123 6.77 -24.20 -18.26
CA ALA A 123 6.07 -23.46 -19.31
C ALA A 123 6.21 -21.96 -18.99
N SER A 124 6.61 -21.21 -20.01
CA SER A 124 6.88 -19.77 -19.99
C SER A 124 5.69 -18.94 -19.49
N ALA A 125 5.77 -18.46 -18.25
CA ALA A 125 5.12 -17.23 -17.81
C ALA A 125 6.08 -16.55 -16.82
N SER A 126 7.12 -15.91 -17.36
CA SER A 126 8.00 -15.03 -16.61
C SER A 126 7.24 -13.76 -16.23
N ALA A 127 6.38 -13.87 -15.22
CA ALA A 127 5.89 -12.71 -14.48
C ALA A 127 6.49 -12.80 -13.08
N THR A 128 7.34 -11.82 -12.79
CA THR A 128 7.84 -11.49 -11.45
C THR A 128 9.12 -12.20 -10.99
N ALA A 129 10.23 -11.75 -11.56
CA ALA A 129 11.42 -11.46 -10.78
C ALA A 129 12.14 -10.31 -11.49
N GLY A 130 11.88 -9.07 -11.03
CA GLY A 130 12.82 -7.98 -11.31
C GLY A 130 14.23 -8.37 -10.83
N PRO A 131 15.29 -7.80 -11.41
CA PRO A 131 16.64 -8.32 -11.25
C PRO A 131 17.03 -8.44 -9.78
N ALA A 132 17.53 -9.62 -9.41
CA ALA A 132 18.19 -9.92 -8.15
C ALA A 132 19.57 -9.21 -8.07
N THR A 133 19.57 -7.89 -8.20
CA THR A 133 20.74 -7.04 -8.00
C THR A 133 20.60 -6.37 -6.64
N GLY A 134 21.58 -6.55 -5.75
CA GLY A 134 21.65 -6.02 -4.38
C GLY A 134 21.73 -4.48 -4.26
N LYS A 135 20.91 -3.76 -5.03
CA LYS A 135 20.49 -2.39 -4.74
C LYS A 135 19.00 -2.48 -4.46
N GLN A 136 18.63 -2.66 -3.19
CA GLN A 136 17.27 -2.36 -2.74
C GLN A 136 16.93 -0.97 -3.30
N ALA A 137 15.85 -0.87 -4.08
CA ALA A 137 15.31 0.42 -4.46
C ALA A 137 15.13 1.21 -3.16
N LYS A 138 15.87 2.31 -2.98
CA LYS A 138 15.65 3.20 -1.85
C LYS A 138 14.24 3.75 -2.04
N ALA A 139 13.35 3.35 -1.14
CA ALA A 139 12.07 4.01 -1.02
C ALA A 139 12.35 5.31 -0.28
N ASP A 140 12.34 6.43 -1.00
CA ASP A 140 12.54 7.75 -0.40
C ASP A 140 11.18 8.37 -0.09
N TYR A 141 11.10 9.16 0.99
CA TYR A 141 9.90 9.91 1.31
C TYR A 141 9.67 10.99 0.26
N TYR A 142 8.44 11.06 -0.25
CA TYR A 142 7.96 12.15 -1.08
C TYR A 142 7.03 13.02 -0.25
N LYS A 143 7.43 14.28 -0.02
CA LYS A 143 6.72 15.24 0.84
C LYS A 143 6.49 14.75 2.29
N GLY A 144 7.37 13.88 2.80
CA GLY A 144 7.25 13.28 4.13
C GLY A 144 6.37 12.03 4.18
N MET A 145 5.95 11.49 3.03
CA MET A 145 5.20 10.23 2.94
C MET A 145 5.86 9.27 1.98
N VAL A 146 5.83 7.98 2.31
CA VAL A 146 6.23 6.90 1.41
C VAL A 146 5.13 5.86 1.39
N VAL A 147 4.83 5.34 0.20
CA VAL A 147 3.72 4.42 -0.04
C VAL A 147 4.26 3.09 -0.52
N PHE A 148 3.80 2.03 0.09
CA PHE A 148 4.08 0.66 -0.31
C PHE A 148 2.79 -0.05 -0.66
N THR A 149 2.81 -0.86 -1.71
CA THR A 149 1.65 -1.64 -2.14
C THR A 149 2.01 -3.11 -2.27
N HIS A 150 1.03 -3.97 -2.01
CA HIS A 150 1.17 -5.42 -2.13
C HIS A 150 -0.10 -5.99 -2.76
N ALA A 151 0.04 -6.62 -3.93
CA ALA A 151 -1.07 -7.23 -4.66
C ALA A 151 -1.62 -8.46 -3.91
N LYS A 152 -2.94 -8.49 -3.66
CA LYS A 152 -3.61 -9.64 -3.02
C LYS A 152 -4.09 -10.67 -4.05
N GLY A 153 -4.09 -10.33 -5.34
CA GLY A 153 -4.38 -11.22 -6.46
C GLY A 153 -4.36 -10.51 -7.82
N GLY A 154 -4.05 -11.26 -8.88
CA GLY A 154 -3.95 -10.76 -10.27
C GLY A 154 -2.58 -10.17 -10.65
N LEU A 155 -2.38 -9.90 -11.94
CA LEU A 155 -1.21 -9.15 -12.42
C LEU A 155 -1.37 -7.68 -12.00
N MET A 156 -0.41 -7.15 -11.22
CA MET A 156 -0.38 -5.75 -10.82
C MET A 156 0.17 -4.90 -11.98
N TYR A 157 -0.71 -4.48 -12.89
CA TYR A 157 -0.37 -3.51 -13.95
C TYR A 157 -0.72 -2.11 -13.44
N GLU A 158 0.27 -1.41 -12.90
CA GLU A 158 0.06 -0.05 -12.39
C GLU A 158 0.35 0.98 -13.49
N ALA A 159 -0.67 1.27 -14.30
CA ALA A 159 -0.70 2.43 -15.19
C ALA A 159 -1.97 3.23 -14.89
N SER A 160 -2.02 3.90 -13.73
CA SER A 160 -3.12 4.82 -13.40
C SER A 160 -2.58 6.19 -13.01
N VAL A 161 -2.82 7.16 -13.88
CA VAL A 161 -2.56 8.59 -13.67
C VAL A 161 -3.77 9.15 -12.91
N GLY A 162 -3.62 9.45 -11.62
CA GLY A 162 -4.69 10.04 -10.82
C GLY A 162 -4.34 10.12 -9.33
N GLY A 163 -4.73 11.23 -8.70
CA GLY A 163 -4.55 11.47 -7.27
C GLY A 163 -5.41 10.56 -6.40
N GLN A 164 -4.98 10.36 -5.16
CA GLN A 164 -5.71 9.64 -4.11
C GLN A 164 -6.28 10.65 -3.12
N LYS A 165 -7.58 10.55 -2.82
CA LYS A 165 -8.23 11.32 -1.76
C LYS A 165 -8.40 10.44 -0.52
N PHE A 166 -7.98 10.96 0.62
CA PHE A 166 -8.08 10.34 1.92
C PHE A 166 -9.05 11.12 2.80
N SER A 167 -9.86 10.39 3.57
CA SER A 167 -10.70 10.95 4.62
C SER A 167 -10.39 10.27 5.94
N PHE A 168 -10.12 11.06 6.98
CA PHE A 168 -9.77 10.57 8.31
C PHE A 168 -10.91 10.81 9.31
N LYS A 169 -11.09 9.84 10.23
CA LYS A 169 -11.95 9.95 11.41
C LYS A 169 -11.19 9.51 12.64
N SER A 170 -11.02 10.43 13.60
CA SER A 170 -10.35 10.14 14.87
C SER A 170 -11.10 9.07 15.64
N LYS A 171 -10.33 8.22 16.33
CA LYS A 171 -10.86 7.34 17.37
C LYS A 171 -10.92 8.14 18.66
N GLU A 172 -12.12 8.45 19.14
CA GLU A 172 -12.34 9.01 20.48
C GLU A 172 -11.91 8.04 21.59
#